data_AF-A0A951S792-F1
#
_entry.id   AF-A0A951S792-F1
#
_cell.length_a   1.000
_cell.length_b   1.000
_cell.length_c   1.000
_cell.angle_alpha   90.00
_cell.angle_beta   90.00
_cell.angle_gamma   90.00
#
_symmetry.space_group_name_H-M   'P 1'
#
loop_
_entity.id
_entity.type
_entity.pdbx_description
1 polymer ?
#
loop_
_entity_poly.entity_id
_entity_poly.type
_entity_poly.pdbx_seq_one_letter_code
_entity_poly.pdbx_strand_id
1 'polypeptide(L)'
;MILNITEEVSIIMQRLNPSSMFDLKKYFKVAWDKLECNRKDFICSSIFNNLELGISQGLYRDDIDVQITAEIYGHLISYLTNPDSYSNSKIDVKTMHKEIIKYHLNSICTSKGRKIIQKYNK
;
A
#
# COMPACT_ATOMS: atom_id res chain seq x y z
N MET A 1 -10.91 -5.59 -5.22
CA MET A 1 -10.31 -4.57 -6.13
C MET A 1 -9.32 -3.76 -5.30
N ILE A 2 -8.26 -3.19 -5.88
CA ILE A 2 -7.21 -2.45 -5.13
C ILE A 2 -7.77 -1.34 -4.25
N LEU A 3 -8.95 -0.81 -4.59
CA LEU A 3 -9.70 0.14 -3.77
C LEU A 3 -9.99 -0.39 -2.35
N ASN A 4 -10.31 -1.67 -2.20
CA ASN A 4 -10.54 -2.29 -0.89
C ASN A 4 -9.23 -2.35 -0.08
N ILE A 5 -8.11 -2.66 -0.75
CA ILE A 5 -6.79 -2.66 -0.10
C ILE A 5 -6.40 -1.25 0.33
N THR A 6 -6.67 -0.24 -0.50
CA THR A 6 -6.38 1.16 -0.14
C THR A 6 -7.22 1.65 1.03
N GLU A 7 -8.47 1.18 1.14
CA GLU A 7 -9.35 1.50 2.25
C GLU A 7 -8.88 0.81 3.54
N GLU A 8 -8.51 -0.48 3.47
CA GLU A 8 -7.91 -1.22 4.58
C GLU A 8 -6.61 -0.58 5.07
N VAL A 9 -5.70 -0.22 4.16
CA VAL A 9 -4.46 0.50 4.50
C VAL A 9 -4.78 1.84 5.16
N SER A 10 -5.75 2.60 4.64
CA SER A 10 -6.16 3.89 5.22
C SER A 10 -6.76 3.74 6.63
N ILE A 11 -7.54 2.69 6.86
CA ILE A 11 -8.11 2.36 8.19
C ILE A 11 -7.00 1.95 9.16
N ILE A 12 -6.06 1.12 8.72
CA ILE A 12 -4.89 0.73 9.51
C ILE A 12 -4.10 1.98 9.92
N MET A 13 -3.81 2.89 8.96
CA MET A 13 -3.11 4.14 9.24
C MET A 13 -3.82 5.03 10.27
N GLN A 14 -5.16 5.07 10.26
CA GLN A 14 -5.93 5.84 11.25
C GLN A 14 -5.97 5.20 12.64
N ARG A 15 -5.84 3.87 12.74
CA ARG A 15 -5.86 3.12 14.01
C ARG A 15 -4.48 3.00 14.66
N LEU A 16 -3.41 3.20 13.91
CA LEU A 16 -2.05 3.18 14.42
C LEU A 16 -1.74 4.50 15.13
N ASN A 17 -1.71 4.47 16.47
CA ASN A 17 -1.19 5.59 17.26
C ASN A 17 0.34 5.67 17.07
N PRO A 18 0.88 6.76 16.49
CA PRO A 18 2.32 6.91 16.23
C PRO A 18 3.19 6.76 17.49
N SER A 19 2.70 7.23 18.64
CA SER A 19 3.41 7.13 19.92
C SER A 19 3.51 5.69 20.40
N SER A 20 2.43 4.90 20.26
CA SER A 20 2.43 3.48 20.64
C SER A 20 3.33 2.64 19.74
N MET A 21 3.37 2.95 18.44
CA MET A 21 4.30 2.33 17.49
C MET A 21 5.76 2.66 17.84
N PHE A 22 6.03 3.92 18.19
CA PHE A 22 7.36 4.37 18.60
C PHE A 22 7.85 3.66 19.86
N ASP A 23 7.00 3.58 20.89
CA ASP A 23 7.33 2.90 22.15
C ASP A 23 7.54 1.39 21.93
N LEU A 24 6.71 0.74 21.11
CA LEU A 24 6.86 -0.67 20.78
C LEU A 24 8.19 -0.94 20.04
N LYS A 25 8.54 -0.09 19.06
CA LYS A 25 9.81 -0.16 18.32
C LYS A 25 11.01 0.06 19.25
N LYS A 26 10.92 1.01 20.18
CA LYS A 26 12.02 1.42 21.06
C LYS A 26 12.28 0.44 22.21
N TYR A 27 11.23 -0.06 22.85
CA TYR A 27 11.34 -0.84 24.08
C TYR A 27 11.13 -2.35 23.87
N PHE A 28 10.49 -2.78 22.77
CA PHE A 28 10.11 -4.17 22.54
C PHE A 28 10.51 -4.69 21.16
N LYS A 29 11.80 -4.59 20.81
CA LYS A 29 12.34 -4.93 19.47
C LYS A 29 11.90 -6.31 18.95
N VAL A 30 11.93 -7.37 19.76
CA VAL A 30 11.53 -8.72 19.32
C VAL A 30 10.04 -8.80 18.97
N ALA A 31 9.18 -8.11 19.72
CA ALA A 31 7.75 -8.05 19.43
C ALA A 31 7.49 -7.18 18.18
N TRP A 32 8.22 -6.08 18.05
CA TRP A 32 8.20 -5.21 16.88
C TRP A 32 8.58 -5.95 15.59
N ASP A 33 9.69 -6.70 15.61
CA ASP A 33 10.18 -7.42 14.43
C ASP A 33 9.17 -8.49 13.96
N LYS A 34 8.53 -9.20 14.91
CA LYS A 34 7.44 -10.15 14.60
C LYS A 34 6.20 -9.46 14.03
N LEU A 35 5.81 -8.32 14.61
CA LEU A 35 4.67 -7.55 14.12
C LEU A 35 4.91 -7.07 12.69
N GLU A 36 6.09 -6.51 12.42
CA GLU A 36 6.45 -6.01 11.09
C GLU A 36 6.61 -7.13 10.05
N CYS A 37 7.13 -8.30 10.44
CA CYS A 37 7.18 -9.47 9.55
C CYS A 37 5.75 -9.88 9.12
N ASN A 38 4.86 -10.12 10.09
CA ASN A 38 3.49 -10.52 9.81
C ASN A 38 2.74 -9.47 8.98
N ARG A 39 2.99 -8.19 9.26
CA ARG A 39 2.36 -7.07 8.55
C ARG A 39 2.82 -7.01 7.10
N LYS A 40 4.12 -7.18 6.85
CA LYS A 40 4.68 -7.27 5.49
C LYS A 40 4.10 -8.45 4.73
N ASP A 41 4.08 -9.63 5.33
CA ASP A 41 3.58 -10.85 4.68
C ASP A 41 2.09 -10.71 4.30
N PHE A 42 1.28 -10.18 5.21
CA PHE A 42 -0.14 -9.92 4.95
C PHE A 42 -0.36 -8.89 3.83
N ILE A 43 0.36 -7.76 3.87
CA ILE A 43 0.25 -6.70 2.86
C ILE A 43 0.69 -7.24 1.49
N CYS A 44 1.85 -7.89 1.40
CA CYS A 44 2.36 -8.44 0.15
C CYS A 44 1.40 -9.49 -0.43
N SER A 45 0.89 -10.42 0.39
CA SER A 45 -0.07 -11.43 -0.06
C SER A 45 -1.38 -10.81 -0.57
N SER A 46 -1.86 -9.77 0.11
CA SER A 46 -3.09 -9.07 -0.28
C SER A 46 -2.92 -8.35 -1.63
N ILE A 47 -1.78 -7.66 -1.81
CA ILE A 47 -1.44 -6.97 -3.06
C ILE A 47 -1.30 -7.99 -4.19
N PHE A 48 -0.56 -9.08 -3.97
CA PHE A 48 -0.37 -10.16 -4.94
C PHE A 48 -1.73 -10.72 -5.43
N ASN A 49 -2.60 -11.11 -4.50
CA ASN A 49 -3.92 -11.64 -4.83
C ASN A 49 -4.78 -10.63 -5.60
N ASN A 50 -4.65 -9.35 -5.27
CA ASN A 50 -5.36 -8.31 -6.00
C ASN A 50 -4.83 -8.13 -7.42
N LEU A 51 -3.51 -8.22 -7.64
CA LEU A 51 -2.91 -8.13 -8.95
C LEU A 51 -3.38 -9.28 -9.85
N GLU A 52 -3.29 -10.53 -9.37
CA GLU A 52 -3.82 -11.72 -10.05
C GLU A 52 -5.29 -11.57 -10.44
N LEU A 53 -6.12 -11.13 -9.47
CA LEU A 53 -7.53 -10.92 -9.72
C LEU A 53 -7.78 -9.81 -10.75
N GLY A 54 -7.04 -8.71 -10.68
CA GLY A 54 -7.21 -7.61 -11.63
C GLY A 54 -6.74 -7.97 -13.04
N ILE A 55 -5.71 -8.82 -13.18
CA ILE A 55 -5.29 -9.40 -14.46
C ILE A 55 -6.39 -10.29 -15.02
N SER A 56 -6.91 -11.25 -14.24
CA SER A 56 -7.99 -12.14 -14.70
C SER A 56 -9.28 -11.41 -15.10
N GLN A 57 -9.53 -10.23 -14.51
CA GLN A 57 -10.67 -9.36 -14.86
C GLN A 57 -10.39 -8.43 -16.06
N GLY A 58 -9.17 -8.42 -16.60
CA GLY A 58 -8.70 -7.53 -17.67
C GLY A 58 -8.58 -6.06 -17.23
N LEU A 59 -8.49 -5.82 -15.93
CA LEU A 59 -8.36 -4.48 -15.33
C LEU A 59 -6.91 -4.05 -15.22
N TYR A 60 -6.02 -4.99 -14.95
CA TYR A 60 -4.57 -4.78 -14.93
C TYR A 60 -3.92 -5.44 -16.14
N ARG A 61 -2.76 -4.90 -16.53
CA ARG A 61 -1.97 -5.41 -17.64
C ARG A 61 -1.48 -6.82 -17.32
N ASP A 62 -1.51 -7.70 -18.30
CA ASP A 62 -1.08 -9.09 -18.21
C ASP A 62 0.44 -9.29 -18.45
N ASP A 63 1.15 -8.22 -18.84
CA ASP A 63 2.59 -8.22 -19.09
C ASP A 63 3.44 -7.80 -17.88
N ILE A 64 2.81 -7.60 -16.71
CA ILE A 64 3.53 -7.28 -15.47
C ILE A 64 3.95 -8.55 -14.75
N ASP A 65 5.13 -8.51 -14.13
CA ASP A 65 5.50 -9.52 -13.15
C ASP A 65 4.78 -9.21 -11.83
N VAL A 66 3.89 -10.11 -11.42
CA VAL A 66 3.01 -9.92 -10.26
C VAL A 66 3.80 -9.86 -8.96
N GLN A 67 4.83 -10.68 -8.80
CA GLN A 67 5.66 -10.73 -7.60
C GLN A 67 6.43 -9.42 -7.44
N ILE A 68 7.14 -9.00 -8.50
CA ILE A 68 7.93 -7.76 -8.50
C ILE A 68 7.02 -6.56 -8.28
N THR A 69 5.86 -6.53 -8.94
CA THR A 69 4.91 -5.42 -8.82
C THR A 69 4.33 -5.32 -7.41
N ALA A 70 4.05 -6.46 -6.76
CA ALA A 70 3.57 -6.49 -5.39
C ALA A 70 4.63 -5.97 -4.40
N GLU A 71 5.89 -6.38 -4.56
CA GLU A 71 7.01 -5.90 -3.73
C GLU A 71 7.24 -4.40 -3.87
N ILE A 72 7.23 -3.88 -5.10
CA ILE A 72 7.37 -2.43 -5.36
C ILE A 72 6.28 -1.65 -4.63
N TYR A 73 5.02 -2.07 -4.76
CA TYR A 73 3.92 -1.36 -4.10
C TYR A 73 3.97 -1.51 -2.57
N GLY A 74 4.34 -2.70 -2.07
CA GLY A 74 4.57 -2.94 -0.65
C GLY A 74 5.63 -2.01 -0.05
N HIS A 75 6.71 -1.75 -0.77
CA HIS A 75 7.74 -0.79 -0.36
C HIS A 75 7.24 0.66 -0.34
N LEU A 76 6.48 1.08 -1.37
CA LEU A 76 5.88 2.41 -1.42
C LEU A 76 4.92 2.65 -0.24
N ILE A 77 4.10 1.66 0.10
CA ILE A 77 3.20 1.75 1.27
C ILE A 77 3.99 1.72 2.59
N SER A 78 5.06 0.92 2.67
CA SER A 78 5.91 0.87 3.86
C SER A 78 6.58 2.21 4.17
N TYR A 79 6.92 2.99 3.13
CA TYR A 79 7.46 4.34 3.29
C TYR A 79 6.52 5.26 4.09
N LEU A 80 5.20 5.15 3.88
CA LEU A 80 4.19 5.92 4.61
C LEU A 80 4.09 5.54 6.09
N THR A 81 4.47 4.32 6.44
CA THR A 81 4.42 3.83 7.83
C THR A 81 5.69 4.10 8.63
N ASN A 82 6.73 4.66 8.02
CA ASN A 82 7.97 4.95 8.72
C ASN A 82 8.06 6.45 9.06
N PRO A 83 7.84 6.85 10.34
CA PRO A 83 7.84 8.26 10.74
C PRO A 83 9.15 8.97 10.41
N ASP A 84 10.27 8.23 10.44
CA ASP A 84 11.61 8.74 10.13
C ASP A 84 11.74 9.13 8.65
N SER A 85 10.98 8.47 7.76
CA SER A 85 11.06 8.65 6.31
C SER A 85 10.43 9.95 5.79
N TYR A 86 9.52 10.57 6.54
CA TYR A 86 8.84 11.82 6.13
C TYR A 86 8.85 12.90 7.21
N SER A 87 9.67 12.75 8.26
CA SER A 87 9.81 13.71 9.38
C SER A 87 10.12 15.16 8.95
N ASN A 88 10.74 15.34 7.78
CA ASN A 88 11.04 16.66 7.17
C ASN A 88 10.11 17.03 6.00
N SER A 89 9.09 16.22 5.72
CA SER A 89 8.14 16.46 4.64
C SER A 89 7.10 17.51 5.05
N LYS A 90 6.92 18.54 4.22
CA LYS A 90 5.77 19.48 4.34
C LYS A 90 4.45 18.87 3.84
N ILE A 91 4.52 17.68 3.24
CA ILE A 91 3.38 16.98 2.64
C ILE A 91 2.81 16.02 3.68
N ASP A 92 1.50 16.10 3.93
CA ASP A 92 0.81 15.21 4.85
C ASP A 92 0.70 13.78 4.28
N VAL A 93 0.66 12.79 5.17
CA VAL A 93 0.64 11.36 4.84
C VAL A 93 -0.54 10.98 3.95
N LYS A 94 -1.70 11.64 4.11
CA LYS A 94 -2.90 11.34 3.33
C LYS A 94 -2.73 11.80 1.88
N THR A 95 -2.14 12.96 1.65
CA THR A 95 -1.79 13.44 0.31
C THR A 95 -0.77 12.51 -0.35
N MET A 96 0.27 12.11 0.38
CA MET A 96 1.29 11.19 -0.14
C MET A 96 0.70 9.81 -0.49
N HIS A 97 -0.18 9.27 0.35
CA HIS A 97 -0.86 8.01 0.09
C HIS A 97 -1.69 8.07 -1.19
N LYS A 98 -2.44 9.16 -1.41
CA LYS A 98 -3.21 9.38 -2.64
C LYS A 98 -2.33 9.36 -3.89
N GLU A 99 -1.18 10.02 -3.84
CA GLU A 99 -0.27 10.06 -4.99
C GLU A 99 0.40 8.69 -5.25
N ILE A 100 0.76 7.94 -4.21
CA ILE A 100 1.27 6.56 -4.35
C ILE A 100 0.24 5.65 -5.01
N ILE A 101 -1.03 5.74 -4.60
CA ILE A 101 -2.11 4.96 -5.22
C ILE A 101 -2.26 5.33 -6.70
N LYS A 102 -2.32 6.62 -7.02
CA LYS A 102 -2.44 7.09 -8.42
C LYS A 102 -1.25 6.61 -9.27
N TYR A 103 -0.04 6.74 -8.74
CA TYR A 103 1.18 6.29 -9.39
C TYR A 103 1.09 4.80 -9.75
N HIS A 104 0.78 3.96 -8.76
CA HIS A 104 0.70 2.52 -8.94
C HIS A 104 -0.43 2.11 -9.89
N LEU A 105 -1.62 2.71 -9.76
CA LEU A 105 -2.74 2.44 -10.65
C LEU A 105 -2.43 2.79 -12.11
N ASN A 106 -1.78 3.93 -12.35
CA ASN A 106 -1.42 4.35 -13.71
C ASN A 106 -0.38 3.42 -14.35
N SER A 107 0.49 2.79 -13.56
CA SER A 107 1.51 1.87 -14.08
C SER A 107 0.95 0.50 -14.44
N ILE A 108 -0.04 -0.01 -13.69
CA ILE A 108 -0.57 -1.38 -13.88
C ILE A 108 -1.89 -1.46 -14.65
N CYS A 109 -2.69 -0.39 -14.73
CA CYS A 109 -4.04 -0.49 -15.28
C CYS A 109 -4.08 -0.48 -16.81
N THR A 110 -4.94 -1.35 -17.36
CA THR A 110 -5.36 -1.30 -18.77
C THR A 110 -6.27 -0.10 -19.04
N SER A 111 -6.56 0.17 -20.31
CA SER A 111 -7.57 1.16 -20.71
C SER A 111 -8.95 0.89 -20.08
N LYS A 112 -9.31 -0.39 -19.88
CA LYS A 112 -10.53 -0.80 -19.18
C LYS A 112 -10.46 -0.46 -17.68
N GLY A 113 -9.36 -0.82 -17.02
CA GLY A 113 -9.13 -0.51 -15.61
C GLY A 113 -9.14 0.99 -15.32
N ARG A 114 -8.46 1.79 -16.15
CA ARG A 114 -8.39 3.26 -16.01
C ARG A 114 -9.76 3.93 -16.04
N LYS A 115 -10.66 3.47 -16.92
CA LYS A 115 -12.05 4.00 -17.00
C LYS A 115 -12.81 3.79 -15.70
N ILE A 116 -12.63 2.63 -15.05
CA ILE A 116 -13.29 2.35 -13.78
C ILE A 116 -12.70 3.22 -12.67
N ILE A 117 -11.38 3.33 -12.59
CA ILE A 117 -10.70 4.15 -11.57
C ILE A 117 -11.05 5.64 -11.68
N GLN A 118 -11.15 6.20 -12.89
CA GLN A 118 -11.59 7.58 -13.08
C GLN A 118 -13.01 7.85 -12.54
N LYS A 119 -13.87 6.84 -12.50
CA LYS A 119 -15.22 6.95 -11.91
C LYS A 119 -15.19 6.99 -10.39
N TYR A 120 -14.17 6.40 -9.75
CA TYR A 120 -14.00 6.38 -8.29
C TYR A 120 -13.24 7.60 -7.74
N ASN A 121 -12.44 8.26 -8.57
CA ASN A 121 -11.68 9.47 -8.20
C ASN A 121 -12.45 10.80 -8.44
N LYS A 122 -13.71 10.72 -8.87
CA LYS A 122 -14.65 11.86 -8.93
C LYS A 122 -15.47 11.89 -7.65
#